data_AF-A0A3D4WJU7-F1
#
_entry.id   AF-A0A3D4WJU7-F1
#
_cell.length_a   1.000
_cell.length_b   1.000
_cell.length_c   1.000
_cell.angle_alpha   90.00
_cell.angle_beta   90.00
_cell.angle_gamma   90.00
#
_symmetry.space_group_name_H-M   'P 1'
#
loop_
_entity.id
_entity.type
_entity.pdbx_description
1 polymer ?
#
loop_
_entity_poly.entity_id
_entity_poly.type
_entity_poly.pdbx_seq_one_letter_code
_entity_poly.pdbx_strand_id
1 'polypeptide(L)'
;MKPHPGAFDVPIQTDDKFEVPVMVRWTSPLDPPRRPFQADIDGAKGNLPMGELPGAGRYMVGTTWREVLHAALSVGRDVTPWLTHLPNLASREILARQAPLMAYLRREPMGSGHGVIANEVYLRGTERSTRAMFGYLLGMTMSEWLCWGRLGMSHSLHAESSQPLGVDPAEWEARSRKPDLLGRHTSCPQQWVVEAKGKRRIGRTALREGADQLDLSDIMGGPYRKVLCGTSIEHRLFMTLDLEHGGASVGEDSGEAARRLDLGEDDVALYHEARANMLIYLVLQATQAAARIVRPVGRDTTSGASRGHESAVMLLEDDEVTTALRADVWGHRELGRIKAAGGIDMLTAAVPGTSIEVGMSRRLFGACERLAGEQRAIALTAEAALERLRKERPFVRIAEYGAMSEAFMYGAGSPAEAAEDWQNDRRRSAYRREESQRRALLLDAVRRGFNRGEDAGWRELTETEPTVEAIPRTRLLESATTDVYVAVEAGAVP
;
A
#
# COMPACT_ATOMS: atom_id res chain seq x y z
N MET A 1 10.05 -34.58 -8.24
CA MET A 1 11.12 -33.83 -7.55
C MET A 1 11.08 -34.25 -6.08
N LYS A 2 12.16 -34.76 -5.49
CA LYS A 2 12.18 -35.08 -4.05
C LYS A 2 12.69 -33.86 -3.28
N PRO A 3 12.12 -33.52 -2.11
CA PRO A 3 12.67 -32.45 -1.26
C PRO A 3 14.11 -32.78 -0.87
N HIS A 4 14.95 -31.75 -0.73
CA HIS A 4 16.34 -31.93 -0.30
C HIS A 4 16.38 -32.49 1.14
N PRO A 5 17.30 -33.40 1.48
CA PRO A 5 17.48 -33.83 2.87
C PRO A 5 17.70 -32.62 3.79
N GLY A 6 16.87 -32.49 4.83
CA GLY A 6 16.95 -31.36 5.77
C GLY A 6 16.19 -30.09 5.37
N ALA A 7 15.33 -30.13 4.34
CA ALA A 7 14.41 -29.03 4.07
C ALA A 7 13.44 -28.85 5.24
N PHE A 8 13.66 -27.79 6.04
CA PHE A 8 12.81 -27.36 7.13
C PHE A 8 12.52 -25.86 6.95
N ASP A 9 11.23 -25.52 6.84
CA ASP A 9 10.78 -24.14 6.68
C ASP A 9 9.89 -23.77 7.88
N VAL A 10 10.17 -22.61 8.49
CA VAL A 10 9.29 -21.97 9.46
C VAL A 10 8.54 -20.84 8.74
N PRO A 11 7.22 -20.97 8.51
CA PRO A 11 6.42 -19.90 7.93
C PRO A 11 6.50 -18.62 8.77
N ILE A 12 6.29 -17.47 8.14
CA ILE A 12 6.44 -16.15 8.79
C ILE A 12 5.42 -15.85 9.92
N GLN A 13 4.55 -16.79 10.28
CA GLN A 13 3.44 -16.55 11.22
C GLN A 13 3.70 -16.92 12.69
N THR A 14 4.80 -17.58 13.04
CA THR A 14 4.95 -18.14 14.40
C THR A 14 5.35 -17.11 15.45
N ASP A 15 6.15 -16.10 15.09
CA ASP A 15 6.30 -14.88 15.90
C ASP A 15 6.43 -13.69 14.95
N ASP A 16 5.46 -12.79 15.04
CA ASP A 16 5.19 -11.70 14.10
C ASP A 16 6.34 -10.69 13.92
N LYS A 17 7.38 -10.70 14.77
CA LYS A 17 8.46 -9.70 14.78
C LYS A 17 9.75 -10.18 14.08
N PHE A 18 10.33 -9.35 13.21
CA PHE A 18 11.62 -9.57 12.53
C PHE A 18 12.32 -8.24 12.19
N GLU A 19 13.56 -8.32 11.72
CA GLU A 19 14.37 -7.13 11.41
C GLU A 19 14.72 -7.05 9.92
N VAL A 20 14.69 -5.83 9.37
CA VAL A 20 15.05 -5.52 7.98
C VAL A 20 16.18 -4.49 7.96
N PRO A 21 17.38 -4.84 7.45
CA PRO A 21 18.45 -3.88 7.21
C PRO A 21 18.06 -2.89 6.10
N VAL A 22 18.25 -1.59 6.35
CA VAL A 22 17.97 -0.51 5.40
C VAL A 22 19.24 0.33 5.18
N MET A 23 19.74 0.35 3.95
CA MET A 23 20.91 1.14 3.56
C MET A 23 20.45 2.44 2.91
N VAL A 24 20.57 3.55 3.64
CA VAL A 24 20.22 4.89 3.16
C VAL A 24 21.44 5.51 2.49
N ARG A 25 21.24 6.00 1.27
CA ARG A 25 22.30 6.49 0.39
C ARG A 25 21.84 7.77 -0.29
N TRP A 26 22.70 8.78 -0.30
CA TRP A 26 22.40 10.07 -0.92
C TRP A 26 23.39 10.34 -2.05
N THR A 27 22.88 10.73 -3.22
CA THR A 27 23.72 11.06 -4.40
C THR A 27 23.15 12.28 -5.13
N SER A 28 23.93 12.93 -5.98
CA SER A 28 23.46 14.02 -6.85
C SER A 28 24.36 14.12 -8.08
N PRO A 29 23.86 13.86 -9.30
CA PRO A 29 22.52 13.29 -9.59
C PRO A 29 22.34 11.89 -8.96
N LEU A 30 21.12 11.37 -8.97
CA LEU A 30 20.84 10.02 -8.48
C LEU A 30 21.63 8.93 -9.25
N ASP A 31 22.77 8.47 -8.72
CA ASP A 31 23.55 7.31 -9.25
C ASP A 31 23.68 6.25 -8.15
N PRO A 32 22.77 5.27 -8.11
CA PRO A 32 22.78 4.26 -7.05
C PRO A 32 24.07 3.44 -7.12
N PRO A 33 24.77 3.25 -5.98
CA PRO A 33 26.00 2.48 -5.95
C PRO A 33 25.71 0.98 -6.12
N ARG A 34 26.76 0.17 -6.05
CA ARG A 34 26.64 -1.30 -6.10
C ARG A 34 25.75 -1.81 -4.96
N ARG A 35 25.22 -3.03 -5.13
CA ARG A 35 24.53 -3.77 -4.06
C ARG A 35 25.41 -3.79 -2.80
N PRO A 36 24.86 -3.52 -1.62
CA PRO A 36 25.57 -3.71 -0.36
C PRO A 36 26.19 -5.11 -0.25
N PHE A 37 27.38 -5.20 0.35
CA PHE A 37 28.00 -6.48 0.64
C PHE A 37 27.30 -7.14 1.83
N GLN A 38 27.49 -8.46 1.98
CA GLN A 38 26.92 -9.21 3.10
C GLN A 38 27.33 -8.61 4.46
N ALA A 39 28.60 -8.23 4.63
CA ALA A 39 29.08 -7.57 5.83
C ALA A 39 28.40 -6.22 6.12
N ASP A 40 27.94 -5.50 5.08
CA ASP A 40 27.21 -4.25 5.26
C ASP A 40 25.78 -4.50 5.75
N ILE A 41 25.16 -5.57 5.23
CA ILE A 41 23.80 -6.00 5.59
C ILE A 41 23.78 -6.51 7.03
N ASP A 42 24.73 -7.39 7.38
CA ASP A 42 24.86 -7.97 8.72
C ASP A 42 25.36 -6.95 9.75
N GLY A 43 26.09 -5.93 9.29
CA GLY A 43 26.63 -4.85 10.12
C GLY A 43 25.68 -3.65 10.30
N ALA A 44 24.45 -3.69 9.79
CA ALA A 44 23.47 -2.61 9.97
C ALA A 44 23.12 -2.42 11.45
N LYS A 45 23.08 -1.17 11.91
CA LYS A 45 22.91 -0.80 13.32
C LYS A 45 22.17 0.52 13.47
N GLY A 46 21.51 0.70 14.61
CA GLY A 46 20.78 1.92 14.91
C GLY A 46 19.42 1.97 14.24
N ASN A 47 18.58 2.89 14.73
CA ASN A 47 17.18 3.00 14.35
C ASN A 47 17.02 4.01 13.22
N LEU A 48 16.21 3.66 12.23
CA LEU A 48 15.81 4.61 11.20
C LEU A 48 14.88 5.66 11.83
N PRO A 49 15.13 6.98 11.64
CA PRO A 49 14.24 8.01 12.16
C PRO A 49 12.84 7.87 11.55
N MET A 50 11.82 8.17 12.37
CA MET A 50 10.42 8.07 11.99
C MET A 50 9.88 9.41 11.51
N GLY A 51 9.21 9.40 10.35
CA GLY A 51 8.54 10.58 9.79
C GLY A 51 9.48 11.65 9.23
N GLU A 52 10.78 11.39 9.20
CA GLU A 52 11.80 12.33 8.75
C GLU A 52 12.69 11.71 7.67
N LEU A 53 13.34 12.57 6.88
CA LEU A 53 14.33 12.15 5.90
C LEU A 53 15.62 11.69 6.62
N PRO A 54 16.02 10.42 6.50
CA PRO A 54 17.18 9.89 7.20
C PRO A 54 18.49 10.36 6.57
N GLY A 55 19.51 10.55 7.41
CA GLY A 55 20.89 10.69 6.95
C GLY A 55 21.41 9.43 6.24
N ALA A 56 22.52 9.53 5.50
CA ALA A 56 23.16 8.35 4.93
C ALA A 56 23.63 7.40 6.04
N GLY A 57 23.36 6.10 5.91
CA GLY A 57 23.62 5.15 6.99
C GLY A 57 23.15 3.73 6.71
N ARG A 58 23.37 2.85 7.69
CA ARG A 58 23.00 1.43 7.66
C ARG A 58 22.16 1.14 8.89
N TYR A 59 20.85 1.11 8.73
CA TYR A 59 19.90 1.02 9.83
C TYR A 59 19.37 -0.40 9.97
N MET A 60 19.16 -0.84 11.21
CA MET A 60 18.42 -2.07 11.48
C MET A 60 17.01 -1.68 11.89
N VAL A 61 16.00 -2.07 11.11
CA VAL A 61 14.62 -1.66 11.35
C VAL A 61 13.81 -2.86 11.81
N GLY A 62 13.40 -2.84 13.08
CA GLY A 62 12.47 -3.83 13.63
C GLY A 62 11.08 -3.62 13.04
N THR A 63 10.43 -4.69 12.59
CA THR A 63 9.12 -4.66 11.93
C THR A 63 8.28 -5.88 12.30
N THR A 64 7.02 -5.87 11.87
CA THR A 64 6.10 -6.98 12.05
C THR A 64 5.55 -7.52 10.73
N TRP A 65 5.06 -8.74 10.73
CA TRP A 65 4.33 -9.28 9.60
C TRP A 65 3.05 -8.48 9.34
N ARG A 66 2.37 -8.05 10.40
CA ARG A 66 1.22 -7.15 10.32
C ARG A 66 1.55 -5.85 9.58
N GLU A 67 2.70 -5.23 9.83
CA GLU A 67 3.15 -4.03 9.09
C GLU A 67 3.36 -4.30 7.61
N VAL A 68 3.99 -5.42 7.26
CA VAL A 68 4.17 -5.83 5.86
C VAL A 68 2.82 -6.11 5.20
N LEU A 69 1.86 -6.69 5.93
CA LEU A 69 0.51 -6.91 5.44
C LEU A 69 -0.25 -5.60 5.22
N HIS A 70 -0.20 -4.64 6.14
CA HIS A 70 -0.76 -3.30 5.93
C HIS A 70 -0.25 -2.70 4.61
N ALA A 71 1.07 -2.71 4.41
CA ALA A 71 1.69 -2.21 3.19
C ALA A 71 1.28 -3.02 1.93
N ALA A 72 1.17 -4.34 2.04
CA ALA A 72 0.74 -5.20 0.93
C ALA A 72 -0.71 -4.96 0.54
N LEU A 73 -1.58 -4.67 1.51
CA LEU A 73 -3.00 -4.39 1.27
C LEU A 73 -3.19 -3.00 0.63
N SER A 74 -2.37 -2.01 1.01
CA SER A 74 -2.47 -0.64 0.50
C SER A 74 -1.81 -0.43 -0.86
N VAL A 75 -0.67 -1.09 -1.11
CA VAL A 75 0.12 -0.88 -2.33
C VAL A 75 -0.32 -1.74 -3.49
N GLY A 76 -0.18 -1.21 -4.70
CA GLY A 76 -0.31 -1.94 -5.94
C GLY A 76 -1.16 -1.18 -6.94
N ARG A 77 -1.39 -1.81 -8.10
CA ARG A 77 -2.28 -1.26 -9.11
C ARG A 77 -3.66 -1.06 -8.53
N ASP A 78 -4.26 0.09 -8.80
CA ASP A 78 -5.60 0.38 -8.35
C ASP A 78 -6.61 -0.38 -9.21
N VAL A 79 -7.01 -1.54 -8.71
CA VAL A 79 -8.06 -2.38 -9.31
C VAL A 79 -9.45 -1.95 -8.87
N THR A 80 -9.56 -1.02 -7.92
CA THR A 80 -10.83 -0.59 -7.32
C THR A 80 -11.87 -0.15 -8.33
N PRO A 81 -11.55 0.63 -9.38
CA PRO A 81 -12.56 1.03 -10.36
C PRO A 81 -13.33 -0.17 -10.95
N TRP A 82 -12.65 -1.30 -11.16
CA TRP A 82 -13.26 -2.54 -11.63
C TRP A 82 -14.03 -3.28 -10.53
N LEU A 83 -13.45 -3.31 -9.33
CA LEU A 83 -14.02 -4.04 -8.19
C LEU A 83 -15.23 -3.34 -7.57
N THR A 84 -15.43 -2.04 -7.78
CA THR A 84 -16.62 -1.34 -7.28
C THR A 84 -17.92 -1.94 -7.82
N HIS A 85 -17.90 -2.61 -8.98
CA HIS A 85 -19.04 -3.34 -9.54
C HIS A 85 -19.11 -4.81 -9.07
N LEU A 86 -18.01 -5.36 -8.56
CA LEU A 86 -17.86 -6.76 -8.12
C LEU A 86 -17.13 -6.82 -6.77
N PRO A 87 -17.72 -6.27 -5.69
CA PRO A 87 -17.02 -6.09 -4.41
C PRO A 87 -16.55 -7.42 -3.79
N ASN A 88 -17.21 -8.53 -4.11
CA ASN A 88 -16.82 -9.87 -3.68
C ASN A 88 -15.42 -10.29 -4.15
N LEU A 89 -14.93 -9.72 -5.26
CA LEU A 89 -13.58 -10.01 -5.79
C LEU A 89 -12.46 -9.30 -5.01
N ALA A 90 -12.76 -8.32 -4.16
CA ALA A 90 -11.75 -7.67 -3.32
C ALA A 90 -11.03 -8.66 -2.40
N SER A 91 -11.74 -9.67 -1.88
CA SER A 91 -11.13 -10.77 -1.10
C SER A 91 -10.09 -11.57 -1.90
N ARG A 92 -10.31 -11.74 -3.22
CA ARG A 92 -9.39 -12.45 -4.12
C ARG A 92 -8.16 -11.63 -4.43
N GLU A 93 -8.32 -10.32 -4.59
CA GLU A 93 -7.18 -9.41 -4.73
C GLU A 93 -6.31 -9.40 -3.47
N ILE A 94 -6.93 -9.30 -2.28
CA ILE A 94 -6.20 -9.40 -1.01
C ILE A 94 -5.42 -10.73 -0.91
N LEU A 95 -6.08 -11.85 -1.24
CA LEU A 95 -5.42 -13.16 -1.28
C LEU A 95 -4.25 -13.17 -2.27
N ALA A 96 -4.40 -12.57 -3.45
CA ALA A 96 -3.35 -12.50 -4.47
C ALA A 96 -2.13 -11.66 -4.02
N ARG A 97 -2.32 -10.65 -3.16
CA ARG A 97 -1.23 -9.85 -2.58
C ARG A 97 -0.56 -10.55 -1.39
N GLN A 98 -1.34 -11.25 -0.56
CA GLN A 98 -0.83 -11.92 0.64
C GLN A 98 -0.16 -13.27 0.34
N ALA A 99 -0.81 -14.12 -0.45
CA ALA A 99 -0.42 -15.51 -0.61
C ALA A 99 1.03 -15.69 -1.13
N PRO A 100 1.53 -14.91 -2.10
CA PRO A 100 2.92 -15.05 -2.54
C PRO A 100 3.94 -14.71 -1.44
N LEU A 101 3.64 -13.73 -0.58
CA LEU A 101 4.51 -13.35 0.53
C LEU A 101 4.62 -14.52 1.53
N MET A 102 3.48 -15.13 1.87
CA MET A 102 3.40 -16.33 2.72
C MET A 102 4.05 -17.56 2.09
N ALA A 103 3.89 -17.74 0.78
CA ALA A 103 4.32 -18.93 0.06
C ALA A 103 5.83 -18.97 -0.23
N TYR A 104 6.51 -17.81 -0.25
CA TYR A 104 7.89 -17.72 -0.73
C TYR A 104 8.89 -17.21 0.30
N LEU A 105 8.42 -16.71 1.44
CA LEU A 105 9.27 -16.20 2.49
C LEU A 105 9.19 -17.09 3.73
N ARG A 106 10.32 -17.22 4.42
CA ARG A 106 10.43 -17.91 5.71
C ARG A 106 11.23 -17.06 6.67
N ARG A 107 11.03 -17.32 7.95
CA ARG A 107 11.82 -16.71 9.02
C ARG A 107 13.10 -17.53 9.25
N GLU A 108 14.17 -16.84 9.58
CA GLU A 108 15.46 -17.47 9.92
C GLU A 108 16.07 -16.78 11.15
N PRO A 109 16.50 -17.53 12.17
CA PRO A 109 17.23 -16.96 13.31
C PRO A 109 18.53 -16.28 12.85
N MET A 110 18.78 -15.07 13.33
CA MET A 110 19.96 -14.28 12.97
C MET A 110 20.50 -13.53 14.19
N GLY A 111 21.62 -14.00 14.76
CA GLY A 111 22.20 -13.40 15.95
C GLY A 111 21.23 -13.39 17.13
N SER A 112 20.90 -12.22 17.66
CA SER A 112 19.91 -12.02 18.73
C SER A 112 18.46 -11.87 18.24
N GLY A 113 18.25 -11.79 16.93
CA GLY A 113 16.96 -11.52 16.31
C GLY A 113 16.57 -12.53 15.23
N HIS A 114 15.67 -12.12 14.36
CA HIS A 114 15.22 -12.93 13.23
C HIS A 114 15.23 -12.11 11.94
N GLY A 115 15.69 -12.72 10.86
CA GLY A 115 15.55 -12.19 9.51
C GLY A 115 14.48 -12.94 8.72
N VAL A 116 14.16 -12.38 7.57
CA VAL A 116 13.31 -13.02 6.57
C VAL A 116 14.18 -13.41 5.39
N ILE A 117 14.00 -14.62 4.86
CA ILE A 117 14.71 -15.11 3.68
C ILE A 117 13.75 -15.80 2.71
N ALA A 118 14.22 -16.06 1.48
CA ALA A 118 13.48 -16.90 0.55
C ALA A 118 13.44 -18.37 1.00
N ASN A 119 12.30 -19.03 0.86
CA ASN A 119 12.13 -20.45 1.19
C ASN A 119 12.50 -21.38 0.03
N GLU A 120 12.45 -22.69 0.26
CA GLU A 120 12.87 -23.69 -0.74
C GLU A 120 11.93 -23.75 -1.95
N VAL A 121 10.64 -23.45 -1.77
CA VAL A 121 9.68 -23.33 -2.87
C VAL A 121 10.14 -22.22 -3.82
N TYR A 122 10.42 -21.03 -3.29
CA TYR A 122 10.94 -19.93 -4.10
C TYR A 122 12.26 -20.31 -4.79
N LEU A 123 13.22 -20.86 -4.04
CA LEU A 123 14.59 -21.11 -4.51
C LEU A 123 14.70 -22.22 -5.55
N ARG A 124 13.81 -23.23 -5.50
CA ARG A 124 13.92 -24.44 -6.35
C ARG A 124 12.65 -24.81 -7.10
N GLY A 125 11.47 -24.55 -6.52
CA GLY A 125 10.18 -24.96 -7.07
C GLY A 125 9.52 -23.94 -8.01
N THR A 126 9.84 -22.66 -7.85
CA THR A 126 9.17 -21.57 -8.58
C THR A 126 9.84 -21.24 -9.91
N GLU A 127 9.04 -21.12 -10.97
CA GLU A 127 9.50 -20.70 -12.30
C GLU A 127 10.02 -19.26 -12.33
N ARG A 128 10.84 -18.95 -13.35
CA ARG A 128 11.49 -17.63 -13.47
C ARG A 128 10.49 -16.47 -13.58
N SER A 129 9.39 -16.65 -14.32
CA SER A 129 8.32 -15.65 -14.49
C SER A 129 7.65 -15.35 -13.14
N THR A 130 7.26 -16.38 -12.41
CA THR A 130 6.65 -16.24 -11.07
C THR A 130 7.62 -15.61 -10.07
N ARG A 131 8.92 -15.93 -10.13
CA ARG A 131 9.95 -15.23 -9.31
C ARG A 131 10.06 -13.75 -9.64
N ALA A 132 9.92 -13.38 -10.92
CA ALA A 132 9.95 -11.99 -11.35
C ALA A 132 8.70 -11.24 -10.85
N MET A 133 7.52 -11.83 -10.98
CA MET A 133 6.27 -11.29 -10.43
C MET A 133 6.36 -11.12 -8.91
N PHE A 134 6.86 -12.13 -8.20
CA PHE A 134 7.07 -12.02 -6.75
C PHE A 134 8.07 -10.92 -6.39
N GLY A 135 9.16 -10.79 -7.14
CA GLY A 135 10.11 -9.71 -6.98
C GLY A 135 9.45 -8.34 -7.09
N TYR A 136 8.60 -8.13 -8.11
CA TYR A 136 7.83 -6.90 -8.27
C TYR A 136 6.88 -6.66 -7.08
N LEU A 137 6.05 -7.64 -6.71
CA LEU A 137 5.14 -7.53 -5.56
C LEU A 137 5.89 -7.16 -4.28
N LEU A 138 6.96 -7.90 -3.96
CA LEU A 138 7.77 -7.65 -2.77
C LEU A 138 8.46 -6.29 -2.81
N GLY A 139 8.92 -5.86 -3.99
CA GLY A 139 9.48 -4.52 -4.20
C GLY A 139 8.47 -3.44 -3.83
N MET A 140 7.26 -3.53 -4.37
CA MET A 140 6.16 -2.60 -4.10
C MET A 140 5.78 -2.58 -2.62
N THR A 141 5.52 -3.76 -2.03
CA THR A 141 5.16 -3.91 -0.60
C THR A 141 6.20 -3.31 0.32
N MET A 142 7.48 -3.63 0.10
CA MET A 142 8.54 -3.12 0.97
C MET A 142 8.79 -1.62 0.76
N SER A 143 8.57 -1.10 -0.45
CA SER A 143 8.67 0.34 -0.72
C SER A 143 7.57 1.13 -0.02
N GLU A 144 6.33 0.62 -0.03
CA GLU A 144 5.23 1.20 0.75
C GLU A 144 5.49 1.11 2.25
N TRP A 145 5.91 -0.06 2.74
CA TRP A 145 6.29 -0.23 4.15
C TRP A 145 7.34 0.78 4.61
N LEU A 146 8.36 1.03 3.78
CA LEU A 146 9.42 1.98 4.11
C LEU A 146 8.91 3.42 3.99
N CYS A 147 8.38 3.80 2.84
CA CYS A 147 8.04 5.20 2.54
C CYS A 147 6.86 5.68 3.41
N TRP A 148 5.75 4.95 3.42
CA TRP A 148 4.59 5.30 4.23
C TRP A 148 4.78 4.87 5.69
N GLY A 149 5.17 3.62 5.90
CA GLY A 149 5.22 3.04 7.24
C GLY A 149 6.33 3.59 8.14
N ARG A 150 7.40 4.17 7.57
CA ARG A 150 8.55 4.71 8.33
C ARG A 150 8.92 6.14 7.99
N LEU A 151 8.99 6.49 6.72
CA LEU A 151 9.54 7.77 6.27
C LEU A 151 8.50 8.89 6.17
N GLY A 152 7.29 8.74 6.70
CA GLY A 152 6.32 9.85 6.72
C GLY A 152 5.77 10.26 5.36
N MET A 153 5.83 9.39 4.35
CA MET A 153 5.06 9.57 3.12
C MET A 153 3.58 9.26 3.39
N SER A 154 2.66 9.98 2.74
CA SER A 154 1.28 9.52 2.61
C SER A 154 1.24 8.19 1.86
N HIS A 155 0.14 7.45 1.97
CA HIS A 155 -0.05 6.25 1.17
C HIS A 155 0.23 6.50 -0.31
N SER A 156 0.96 5.58 -0.92
CA SER A 156 1.36 5.73 -2.30
C SER A 156 0.19 5.48 -3.27
N LEU A 157 0.21 6.19 -4.38
CA LEU A 157 -0.61 5.89 -5.54
C LEU A 157 0.26 5.25 -6.61
N HIS A 158 -0.23 4.17 -7.22
CA HIS A 158 0.44 3.57 -8.36
C HIS A 158 0.46 4.54 -9.55
N ALA A 159 1.62 4.75 -10.16
CA ALA A 159 1.80 5.77 -11.19
C ALA A 159 1.16 5.42 -12.54
N GLU A 160 0.79 4.15 -12.77
CA GLU A 160 -0.11 3.79 -13.88
C GLU A 160 -1.57 4.19 -13.60
N SER A 161 -1.97 4.30 -12.35
CA SER A 161 -3.36 4.60 -11.94
C SER A 161 -3.54 6.06 -11.50
N SER A 162 -2.47 6.83 -11.46
CA SER A 162 -2.44 8.22 -11.02
C SER A 162 -1.36 9.00 -11.78
N GLN A 163 -1.29 10.31 -11.56
CA GLN A 163 -0.32 11.20 -12.20
C GLN A 163 0.22 12.20 -11.18
N PRO A 164 1.43 12.73 -11.40
CA PRO A 164 1.94 13.80 -10.56
C PRO A 164 1.06 15.06 -10.59
N LEU A 165 1.06 15.80 -9.48
CA LEU A 165 0.33 17.06 -9.35
C LEU A 165 0.90 18.08 -10.33
N GLY A 166 0.01 18.73 -11.08
CA GLY A 166 0.39 19.76 -12.06
C GLY A 166 0.93 19.21 -13.39
N VAL A 167 1.02 17.89 -13.57
CA VAL A 167 1.39 17.28 -14.86
C VAL A 167 0.14 17.10 -15.72
N ASP A 168 0.25 17.44 -17.01
CA ASP A 168 -0.82 17.21 -17.98
C ASP A 168 -1.11 15.70 -18.14
N PRO A 169 -2.38 15.26 -18.05
CA PRO A 169 -2.71 13.85 -18.19
C PRO A 169 -2.25 13.23 -19.52
N ALA A 170 -2.33 13.96 -20.64
CA ALA A 170 -1.94 13.44 -21.94
C ALA A 170 -0.43 13.25 -22.06
N GLU A 171 0.36 14.19 -21.52
CA GLU A 171 1.82 14.05 -21.43
C GLU A 171 2.23 12.88 -20.54
N TRP A 172 1.59 12.73 -19.37
CA TRP A 172 1.82 11.59 -18.48
C TRP A 172 1.52 10.27 -19.20
N GLU A 173 0.42 10.20 -19.94
CA GLU A 173 0.05 8.97 -20.64
C GLU A 173 0.97 8.59 -21.79
N ALA A 174 1.46 9.57 -22.54
CA ALA A 174 2.40 9.33 -23.63
C ALA A 174 3.73 8.76 -23.15
N ARG A 175 4.04 8.87 -21.85
CA ARG A 175 5.29 8.38 -21.28
C ARG A 175 5.32 6.85 -21.21
N SER A 176 6.30 6.27 -21.89
CA SER A 176 6.55 4.82 -21.90
C SER A 176 7.19 4.29 -20.61
N ARG A 177 7.86 5.15 -19.84
CA ARG A 177 8.56 4.79 -18.60
C ARG A 177 8.08 5.67 -17.45
N LYS A 178 7.14 5.15 -16.67
CA LYS A 178 6.64 5.78 -15.46
C LYS A 178 7.37 5.21 -14.24
N PRO A 179 7.54 6.00 -13.16
CA PRO A 179 7.89 5.45 -11.86
C PRO A 179 6.80 4.48 -11.39
N ASP A 180 7.09 3.69 -10.36
CA ASP A 180 6.09 2.79 -9.79
C ASP A 180 5.04 3.52 -8.93
N LEU A 181 5.49 4.44 -8.08
CA LEU A 181 4.71 4.98 -6.96
C LEU A 181 4.82 6.51 -6.85
N LEU A 182 3.73 7.14 -6.38
CA LEU A 182 3.61 8.58 -6.17
C LEU A 182 3.11 8.85 -4.74
N GLY A 183 3.71 9.82 -4.04
CA GLY A 183 3.28 10.19 -2.67
C GLY A 183 3.68 11.60 -2.29
N ARG A 184 3.32 12.03 -1.08
CA ARG A 184 3.75 13.31 -0.49
C ARG A 184 4.31 13.06 0.90
N HIS A 185 5.37 13.75 1.27
CA HIS A 185 5.93 13.63 2.62
C HIS A 185 5.28 14.63 3.57
N THR A 186 5.06 14.23 4.82
CA THR A 186 4.40 15.06 5.85
C THR A 186 5.10 16.41 6.04
N SER A 187 6.44 16.40 6.12
CA SER A 187 7.26 17.60 6.35
C SER A 187 7.82 18.26 5.08
N CYS A 188 7.56 17.73 3.89
CA CYS A 188 8.09 18.30 2.66
C CYS A 188 6.98 18.49 1.61
N PRO A 189 6.73 19.72 1.13
CA PRO A 189 5.64 19.99 0.19
C PRO A 189 5.85 19.35 -1.18
N GLN A 190 7.08 18.91 -1.49
CA GLN A 190 7.43 18.31 -2.77
C GLN A 190 6.77 16.95 -2.93
N GLN A 191 6.32 16.67 -4.15
CA GLN A 191 5.87 15.34 -4.51
C GLN A 191 7.06 14.36 -4.53
N TRP A 192 6.83 13.18 -3.99
CA TRP A 192 7.75 12.06 -4.07
C TRP A 192 7.36 11.18 -5.25
N VAL A 193 8.36 10.87 -6.07
CA VAL A 193 8.26 9.86 -7.13
C VAL A 193 9.19 8.73 -6.76
N VAL A 194 8.60 7.55 -6.60
CA VAL A 194 9.23 6.39 -5.97
C VAL A 194 9.31 5.28 -7.01
N GLU A 195 10.50 4.72 -7.18
CA GLU A 195 10.73 3.53 -8.01
C GLU A 195 11.02 2.34 -7.09
N ALA A 196 10.32 1.24 -7.30
CA ALA A 196 10.32 0.07 -6.43
C ALA A 196 10.94 -1.13 -7.15
N LYS A 197 12.22 -1.38 -6.92
CA LYS A 197 12.93 -2.53 -7.51
C LYS A 197 13.00 -3.69 -6.54
N GLY A 198 12.27 -4.77 -6.79
CA GLY A 198 12.41 -6.01 -6.01
C GLY A 198 12.92 -7.19 -6.84
N LYS A 199 13.96 -7.88 -6.36
CA LYS A 199 14.54 -9.09 -6.98
C LYS A 199 15.13 -10.01 -5.91
N ARG A 200 15.41 -11.28 -6.25
CA ARG A 200 16.27 -12.13 -5.38
C ARG A 200 17.59 -11.42 -5.08
N ARG A 201 18.30 -11.02 -6.14
CA ARG A 201 19.55 -10.27 -6.07
C ARG A 201 19.38 -9.00 -6.89
N ILE A 202 19.35 -7.86 -6.21
CA ILE A 202 19.29 -6.57 -6.89
C ILE A 202 20.69 -6.15 -7.38
N GLY A 203 20.82 -5.89 -8.67
CA GLY A 203 22.08 -5.52 -9.32
C GLY A 203 22.14 -4.02 -9.63
N ARG A 204 23.35 -3.49 -9.84
CA ARG A 204 23.57 -2.08 -10.18
C ARG A 204 22.81 -1.66 -11.44
N THR A 205 22.78 -2.51 -12.47
CA THR A 205 22.04 -2.22 -13.72
C THR A 205 20.57 -1.95 -13.46
N ALA A 206 19.91 -2.82 -12.67
CA ALA A 206 18.49 -2.66 -12.34
C ALA A 206 18.21 -1.40 -11.50
N LEU A 207 19.14 -1.04 -10.59
CA LEU A 207 19.02 0.19 -9.82
C LEU A 207 19.19 1.43 -10.70
N ARG A 208 20.16 1.42 -11.62
CA ARG A 208 20.38 2.54 -12.56
C ARG A 208 19.20 2.73 -13.50
N GLU A 209 18.69 1.64 -14.08
CA GLU A 209 17.46 1.69 -14.87
C GLU A 209 16.30 2.31 -14.08
N GLY A 210 16.20 2.00 -12.78
CA GLY A 210 15.23 2.63 -11.89
C GLY A 210 15.48 4.12 -11.64
N ALA A 211 16.74 4.51 -11.40
CA ALA A 211 17.10 5.92 -11.23
C ALA A 211 16.80 6.75 -12.49
N ASP A 212 17.05 6.19 -13.67
CA ASP A 212 16.73 6.83 -14.96
C ASP A 212 15.21 7.02 -15.14
N GLN A 213 14.39 6.09 -14.64
CA GLN A 213 12.91 6.20 -14.69
C GLN A 213 12.37 7.36 -13.84
N LEU A 214 13.11 7.75 -12.80
CA LEU A 214 12.76 8.84 -11.90
C LEU A 214 13.07 10.23 -12.47
N ASP A 215 13.75 10.33 -13.61
CA ASP A 215 14.00 11.61 -14.26
C ASP A 215 12.77 12.08 -15.06
N LEU A 216 11.94 12.88 -14.41
CA LEU A 216 10.72 13.50 -14.95
C LEU A 216 10.91 14.99 -15.26
N SER A 217 12.16 15.46 -15.39
CA SER A 217 12.48 16.88 -15.61
C SER A 217 11.90 17.46 -16.90
N ASP A 218 11.49 16.60 -17.84
CA ASP A 218 10.85 16.94 -19.10
C ASP A 218 9.35 17.29 -18.97
N ILE A 219 8.68 16.80 -17.94
CA ILE A 219 7.21 16.95 -17.75
C ILE A 219 6.82 17.57 -16.41
N MET A 220 7.69 17.49 -15.40
CA MET A 220 7.46 18.10 -14.10
C MET A 220 7.93 19.56 -14.11
N GLY A 221 6.98 20.50 -14.12
CA GLY A 221 7.28 21.93 -14.08
C GLY A 221 7.82 22.46 -12.74
N GLY A 222 7.87 21.64 -11.69
CA GLY A 222 8.29 22.02 -10.34
C GLY A 222 9.19 20.97 -9.67
N PRO A 223 9.79 21.30 -8.51
CA PRO A 223 10.71 20.41 -7.83
C PRO A 223 9.99 19.19 -7.24
N TYR A 224 10.61 18.02 -7.39
CA TYR A 224 10.12 16.75 -6.86
C TYR A 224 11.26 15.93 -6.27
N ARG A 225 10.93 14.96 -5.43
CA ARG A 225 11.91 14.07 -4.81
C ARG A 225 12.00 12.76 -5.58
N LYS A 226 13.19 12.44 -6.08
CA LYS A 226 13.51 11.11 -6.63
C LYS A 226 13.86 10.16 -5.48
N VAL A 227 13.13 9.05 -5.40
CA VAL A 227 13.32 8.03 -4.37
C VAL A 227 13.41 6.66 -5.05
N LEU A 228 14.54 5.99 -4.95
CA LEU A 228 14.70 4.64 -5.46
C LEU A 228 14.79 3.66 -4.28
N CYS A 229 13.80 2.77 -4.19
CA CYS A 229 13.72 1.71 -3.22
C CYS A 229 14.16 0.39 -3.84
N GLY A 230 15.23 -0.20 -3.33
CA GLY A 230 15.76 -1.47 -3.78
C GLY A 230 15.57 -2.59 -2.76
N THR A 231 14.76 -3.59 -3.06
CA THR A 231 14.47 -4.74 -2.19
C THR A 231 15.16 -6.00 -2.70
N SER A 232 15.83 -6.71 -1.80
CA SER A 232 16.57 -7.95 -2.11
C SER A 232 16.38 -8.99 -1.02
N ILE A 233 16.31 -10.27 -1.41
CA ILE A 233 16.13 -11.42 -0.49
C ILE A 233 17.24 -12.47 -0.57
N GLU A 234 18.30 -12.22 -1.35
CA GLU A 234 19.52 -13.00 -1.31
C GLU A 234 20.31 -12.66 -0.04
N HIS A 235 20.74 -13.71 0.69
CA HIS A 235 21.26 -13.67 2.07
C HIS A 235 20.15 -13.45 3.09
N ARG A 236 19.50 -12.28 3.05
CA ARG A 236 18.27 -11.98 3.79
C ARG A 236 17.48 -10.87 3.11
N LEU A 237 16.23 -10.66 3.51
CA LEU A 237 15.45 -9.49 3.17
C LEU A 237 16.18 -8.25 3.68
N PHE A 238 16.49 -7.34 2.77
CA PHE A 238 17.03 -6.03 3.06
C PHE A 238 16.56 -5.01 2.02
N MET A 239 16.69 -3.73 2.36
CA MET A 239 16.36 -2.61 1.48
C MET A 239 17.52 -1.64 1.28
N THR A 240 17.56 -1.01 0.11
CA THR A 240 18.32 0.21 -0.14
C THR A 240 17.36 1.36 -0.38
N LEU A 241 17.67 2.52 0.17
CA LEU A 241 16.96 3.78 -0.08
C LEU A 241 17.96 4.76 -0.70
N ASP A 242 17.84 5.00 -2.00
CA ASP A 242 18.65 5.99 -2.71
C ASP A 242 17.85 7.26 -2.92
N LEU A 243 18.41 8.37 -2.45
CA LEU A 243 17.79 9.68 -2.50
C LEU A 243 18.67 10.65 -3.26
N GLU A 244 18.04 11.52 -4.04
CA GLU A 244 18.72 12.65 -4.67
C GLU A 244 18.79 13.82 -3.69
N HIS A 245 19.98 14.44 -3.55
CA HIS A 245 20.09 15.68 -2.79
C HIS A 245 19.25 16.76 -3.48
N GLY A 246 18.27 17.31 -2.76
CA GLY A 246 17.50 18.44 -3.26
C GLY A 246 18.33 19.72 -3.19
N GLY A 247 18.42 20.48 -4.27
CA GLY A 247 19.10 21.78 -4.31
C GLY A 247 18.39 22.91 -3.55
N ALA A 248 17.48 22.60 -2.63
CA ALA A 248 16.87 23.59 -1.74
C ALA A 248 17.57 23.49 -0.38
N SER A 249 18.19 24.60 0.02
CA SER A 249 18.69 24.81 1.37
C SER A 249 17.68 24.29 2.38
N VAL A 250 18.12 23.33 3.21
CA VAL A 250 17.45 23.01 4.46
C VAL A 250 17.45 24.31 5.24
N GLY A 251 16.32 25.02 5.22
CA GLY A 251 16.04 25.97 6.28
C GLY A 251 16.08 25.17 7.56
N GLU A 252 17.02 25.52 8.42
CA GLU A 252 17.08 25.09 9.82
C GLU A 252 15.82 25.61 10.54
N ASP A 253 14.66 25.02 10.24
CA ASP A 253 13.47 25.08 11.09
C ASP A 253 13.28 23.69 11.71
N SER A 254 14.36 23.24 12.38
CA SER A 254 14.34 22.05 13.22
C SER A 254 13.70 22.41 14.56
N GLY A 255 12.41 22.11 14.72
CA GLY A 255 11.72 22.28 15.99
C GLY A 255 10.35 21.62 16.08
N GLU A 256 9.57 21.56 15.00
CA GLU A 256 8.33 20.78 14.99
C GLU A 256 8.63 19.36 14.53
N ALA A 257 8.72 18.44 15.50
CA ALA A 257 8.74 17.00 15.26
C ALA A 257 7.68 16.66 14.20
N ALA A 258 8.08 15.90 13.17
CA ALA A 258 7.23 15.52 12.05
C ALA A 258 5.84 15.08 12.54
N ARG A 259 4.84 15.97 12.43
CA ARG A 259 3.46 15.62 12.75
C ARG A 259 3.05 14.57 11.73
N ARG A 260 2.49 13.45 12.19
CA ARG A 260 1.77 12.52 11.30
C ARG A 260 0.71 13.34 10.56
N LEU A 261 0.50 13.06 9.28
CA LEU A 261 -0.52 13.73 8.48
C LEU A 261 -1.85 13.61 9.22
N ASP A 262 -2.38 14.73 9.68
CA ASP A 262 -3.73 14.76 10.20
C ASP A 262 -4.67 14.68 9.01
N LEU A 263 -5.29 13.52 8.83
CA LEU A 263 -6.31 13.31 7.80
C LEU A 263 -7.47 14.29 7.96
N GLY A 264 -7.67 14.90 9.13
CA GLY A 264 -8.62 15.98 9.37
C GLY A 264 -8.32 17.27 8.59
N GLU A 265 -7.07 17.52 8.24
CA GLU A 265 -6.62 18.81 7.68
C GLU A 265 -6.14 18.73 6.22
N ASP A 266 -5.60 17.59 5.76
CA ASP A 266 -5.11 17.42 4.37
C ASP A 266 -6.04 16.53 3.53
N ASP A 267 -6.83 17.16 2.65
CA ASP A 267 -7.75 16.49 1.72
C ASP A 267 -7.05 15.54 0.74
N VAL A 268 -5.82 15.87 0.31
CA VAL A 268 -5.04 15.02 -0.60
C VAL A 268 -4.58 13.77 0.14
N ALA A 269 -4.05 13.93 1.36
CA ALA A 269 -3.67 12.78 2.20
C ALA A 269 -4.88 11.89 2.50
N LEU A 270 -6.03 12.49 2.85
CA LEU A 270 -7.26 11.73 3.08
C LEU A 270 -7.74 10.98 1.82
N TYR A 271 -7.67 11.59 0.64
CA TYR A 271 -7.99 10.89 -0.60
C TYR A 271 -7.04 9.71 -0.85
N HIS A 272 -5.74 9.88 -0.60
CA HIS A 272 -4.76 8.80 -0.73
C HIS A 272 -5.05 7.67 0.25
N GLU A 273 -5.36 7.99 1.51
CA GLU A 273 -5.77 7.02 2.55
C GLU A 273 -7.02 6.23 2.12
N ALA A 274 -8.07 6.92 1.68
CA ALA A 274 -9.30 6.28 1.22
C ALA A 274 -9.02 5.35 0.04
N ARG A 275 -8.25 5.82 -0.95
CA ARG A 275 -7.91 5.04 -2.15
C ARG A 275 -7.07 3.81 -1.84
N ALA A 276 -6.09 3.93 -0.95
CA ALA A 276 -5.24 2.83 -0.50
C ALA A 276 -6.05 1.74 0.23
N ASN A 277 -7.09 2.11 0.97
CA ASN A 277 -7.87 1.20 1.79
C ASN A 277 -9.20 0.73 1.14
N MET A 278 -9.38 0.99 -0.15
CA MET A 278 -10.60 0.60 -0.88
C MET A 278 -10.84 -0.91 -0.90
N LEU A 279 -9.78 -1.75 -0.92
CA LEU A 279 -9.94 -3.21 -0.85
C LEU A 279 -10.58 -3.65 0.47
N ILE A 280 -10.16 -3.04 1.58
CA ILE A 280 -10.74 -3.33 2.90
C ILE A 280 -12.21 -2.91 2.91
N TYR A 281 -12.52 -1.71 2.40
CA TYR A 281 -13.90 -1.23 2.30
C TYR A 281 -14.78 -2.18 1.49
N LEU A 282 -14.32 -2.63 0.32
CA LEU A 282 -15.06 -3.53 -0.55
C LEU A 282 -15.26 -4.92 0.08
N VAL A 283 -14.30 -5.43 0.86
CA VAL A 283 -14.50 -6.65 1.65
C VAL A 283 -15.57 -6.45 2.71
N LEU A 284 -15.52 -5.35 3.48
CA LEU A 284 -16.53 -5.06 4.49
C LEU A 284 -17.94 -4.90 3.89
N GLN A 285 -18.03 -4.31 2.71
CA GLN A 285 -19.29 -4.19 1.94
C GLN A 285 -19.79 -5.54 1.43
N ALA A 286 -18.91 -6.40 0.93
CA ALA A 286 -19.28 -7.73 0.43
C ALA A 286 -19.59 -8.74 1.55
N THR A 287 -19.16 -8.46 2.78
CA THR A 287 -19.35 -9.34 3.93
C THR A 287 -20.80 -9.26 4.43
N GLN A 288 -21.40 -10.43 4.71
CA GLN A 288 -22.73 -10.50 5.29
C GLN A 288 -22.82 -9.73 6.62
N ALA A 289 -23.94 -9.04 6.84
CA ALA A 289 -24.13 -8.19 8.02
C ALA A 289 -23.81 -8.89 9.36
N ALA A 290 -24.23 -10.15 9.51
CA ALA A 290 -24.00 -10.95 10.71
C ALA A 290 -22.54 -11.34 10.96
N ALA A 291 -21.67 -11.25 9.96
CA ALA A 291 -20.25 -11.55 10.06
C ALA A 291 -19.39 -10.29 10.26
N ARG A 292 -20.00 -9.09 10.26
CA ARG A 292 -19.32 -7.82 10.53
C ARG A 292 -19.36 -7.53 12.02
N ILE A 293 -18.21 -7.21 12.58
CA ILE A 293 -18.02 -7.07 14.03
C ILE A 293 -17.38 -5.73 14.31
N VAL A 294 -17.79 -5.06 15.39
CA VAL A 294 -17.10 -3.86 15.86
C VAL A 294 -16.07 -4.21 16.92
N ARG A 295 -14.82 -3.81 16.67
CA ARG A 295 -13.70 -3.88 17.60
C ARG A 295 -13.45 -2.50 18.22
N PRO A 296 -13.51 -2.37 19.56
CA PRO A 296 -13.04 -1.17 20.24
C PRO A 296 -11.52 -1.07 20.15
N VAL A 297 -11.03 0.09 19.72
CA VAL A 297 -9.61 0.45 19.68
C VAL A 297 -9.41 1.75 20.44
N GLY A 298 -8.39 1.82 21.29
CA GLY A 298 -8.03 3.01 22.03
C GLY A 298 -7.65 4.14 21.09
N ARG A 299 -8.14 5.36 21.35
CA ARG A 299 -7.65 6.56 20.67
C ARG A 299 -6.50 7.11 21.48
N ASP A 300 -5.32 7.25 20.87
CA ASP A 300 -4.25 8.01 21.52
C ASP A 300 -4.63 9.49 21.50
N THR A 301 -5.11 10.01 22.63
CA THR A 301 -5.44 11.43 22.81
C THR A 301 -4.23 12.25 23.27
N THR A 302 -3.09 11.61 23.57
CA THR A 302 -1.88 12.28 24.05
C THR A 302 -0.92 12.71 22.93
N SER A 303 -1.19 12.37 21.68
CA SER A 303 -0.33 12.68 20.54
C SER A 303 -0.52 14.11 19.99
N GLY A 304 -0.30 15.11 20.85
CA GLY A 304 0.35 16.37 20.45
C GLY A 304 1.88 16.25 20.48
N ALA A 305 2.42 15.21 21.11
CA ALA A 305 3.84 14.88 21.10
C ALA A 305 4.02 13.36 21.30
N SER A 306 4.58 12.69 20.29
CA SER A 306 5.57 11.63 20.46
C SER A 306 5.43 10.72 21.71
N ARG A 307 4.48 9.78 21.69
CA ARG A 307 4.88 8.42 22.07
C ARG A 307 5.82 7.95 20.97
N GLY A 308 7.01 7.48 21.33
CA GLY A 308 8.06 6.99 20.43
C GLY A 308 7.64 5.74 19.65
N HIS A 309 6.54 5.82 18.91
CA HIS A 309 6.07 4.76 18.04
C HIS A 309 7.09 4.60 16.93
N GLU A 310 7.79 3.48 16.97
CA GLU A 310 8.77 3.08 15.97
C GLU A 310 8.13 2.83 14.59
N SER A 311 6.80 2.87 14.45
CA SER A 311 6.06 2.51 13.23
C SER A 311 4.75 3.27 13.06
N ALA A 312 4.27 3.41 11.81
CA ALA A 312 2.94 3.92 11.48
C ALA A 312 1.78 3.04 12.01
N VAL A 313 2.06 1.77 12.29
CA VAL A 313 1.11 0.78 12.79
C VAL A 313 1.34 0.55 14.28
N MET A 314 0.25 0.55 15.07
CA MET A 314 0.24 0.22 16.49
C MET A 314 -0.14 -1.25 16.68
N LEU A 315 0.61 -1.98 17.50
CA LEU A 315 0.24 -3.34 17.93
C LEU A 315 -0.70 -3.23 19.13
N LEU A 316 -1.86 -3.88 19.08
CA LEU A 316 -2.93 -3.67 20.06
C LEU A 316 -2.79 -4.55 21.31
N GLU A 317 -2.02 -5.64 21.25
CA GLU A 317 -1.78 -6.50 22.41
C GLU A 317 -0.94 -5.80 23.51
N ASP A 318 -0.10 -4.85 23.08
CA ASP A 318 0.78 -4.08 23.96
C ASP A 318 0.23 -2.66 24.23
N ASP A 319 -0.95 -2.31 23.68
CA ASP A 319 -1.57 -1.00 23.88
C ASP A 319 -2.47 -0.97 25.11
N GLU A 320 -1.98 -0.31 26.16
CA GLU A 320 -2.69 -0.13 27.43
C GLU A 320 -4.01 0.62 27.25
N VAL A 321 -4.10 1.56 26.30
CA VAL A 321 -5.31 2.37 26.08
C VAL A 321 -6.43 1.50 25.50
N THR A 322 -6.13 0.72 24.47
CA THR A 322 -7.04 -0.28 23.90
C THR A 322 -7.42 -1.32 24.93
N THR A 323 -6.47 -1.81 25.73
CA THR A 323 -6.74 -2.78 26.80
C THR A 323 -7.72 -2.24 27.84
N ALA A 324 -7.48 -1.02 28.34
CA ALA A 324 -8.35 -0.36 29.30
C ALA A 324 -9.75 -0.09 28.74
N LEU A 325 -9.85 0.41 27.50
CA LEU A 325 -11.12 0.62 26.80
C LEU A 325 -11.90 -0.69 26.68
N ARG A 326 -11.25 -1.77 26.25
CA ARG A 326 -11.89 -3.08 26.08
C ARG A 326 -12.39 -3.66 27.40
N ALA A 327 -11.69 -3.41 28.50
CA ALA A 327 -12.14 -3.78 29.84
C ALA A 327 -13.40 -2.99 30.27
N ASP A 328 -13.45 -1.68 29.98
CA ASP A 328 -14.61 -0.83 30.32
C ASP A 328 -15.87 -1.18 29.51
N VAL A 329 -15.72 -1.48 28.22
CA VAL A 329 -16.84 -1.87 27.36
C VAL A 329 -17.17 -3.37 27.44
N TRP A 330 -16.41 -4.15 28.21
CA TRP A 330 -16.65 -5.58 28.37
C TRP A 330 -18.04 -5.85 28.97
N GLY A 331 -18.80 -6.75 28.33
CA GLY A 331 -20.16 -7.08 28.78
C GLY A 331 -21.22 -6.05 28.37
N HIS A 332 -20.81 -4.89 27.83
CA HIS A 332 -21.69 -3.88 27.26
C HIS A 332 -21.66 -3.98 25.73
N ARG A 333 -22.79 -4.33 25.13
CA ARG A 333 -22.92 -4.47 23.65
C ARG A 333 -23.27 -3.16 22.95
N GLU A 334 -23.26 -2.04 23.68
CA GLU A 334 -23.71 -0.73 23.19
C GLU A 334 -22.56 0.05 22.55
N LEU A 335 -22.69 0.37 21.26
CA LEU A 335 -21.69 1.15 20.51
C LEU A 335 -21.45 2.55 21.10
N GLY A 336 -22.47 3.17 21.69
CA GLY A 336 -22.37 4.48 22.32
C GLY A 336 -21.32 4.55 23.45
N ARG A 337 -21.05 3.42 24.13
CA ARG A 337 -20.04 3.37 25.19
C ARG A 337 -18.62 3.50 24.68
N ILE A 338 -18.31 2.93 23.52
CA ILE A 338 -16.97 3.05 22.90
C ILE A 338 -16.65 4.54 22.71
N LYS A 339 -17.58 5.29 22.11
CA LYS A 339 -17.42 6.74 21.90
C LYS A 339 -17.37 7.51 23.21
N ALA A 340 -18.23 7.19 24.17
CA ALA A 340 -18.27 7.87 25.47
C ALA A 340 -16.95 7.70 26.26
N ALA A 341 -16.29 6.55 26.09
CA ALA A 341 -14.96 6.27 26.64
C ALA A 341 -13.81 6.82 25.76
N GLY A 342 -14.12 7.59 24.71
CA GLY A 342 -13.12 8.20 23.82
C GLY A 342 -12.46 7.22 22.84
N GLY A 343 -12.99 6.00 22.70
CA GLY A 343 -12.47 4.97 21.80
C GLY A 343 -12.90 5.14 20.34
N ILE A 344 -12.26 4.37 19.47
CA ILE A 344 -12.58 4.21 18.05
C ILE A 344 -13.30 2.88 17.87
N ASP A 345 -14.45 2.91 17.20
CA ASP A 345 -15.18 1.73 16.78
C ASP A 345 -14.75 1.32 15.37
N MET A 346 -13.99 0.22 15.25
CA MET A 346 -13.54 -0.32 13.97
C MET A 346 -14.51 -1.40 13.50
N LEU A 347 -15.11 -1.25 12.31
CA LEU A 347 -15.88 -2.32 11.68
C LEU A 347 -14.91 -3.29 11.01
N THR A 348 -15.02 -4.57 11.39
CA THR A 348 -14.08 -5.62 11.01
C THR A 348 -14.80 -6.81 10.38
N ALA A 349 -14.08 -7.54 9.53
CA ALA A 349 -14.51 -8.82 8.99
C ALA A 349 -13.30 -9.69 8.63
N ALA A 350 -13.47 -11.01 8.77
CA ALA A 350 -12.52 -11.98 8.23
C ALA A 350 -12.51 -11.91 6.70
N VAL A 351 -11.32 -11.95 6.09
CA VAL A 351 -11.20 -12.01 4.63
C VAL A 351 -11.35 -13.49 4.19
N PRO A 352 -12.32 -13.82 3.32
CA PRO A 352 -12.53 -15.21 2.90
C PRO A 352 -11.29 -15.82 2.23
N GLY A 353 -10.88 -17.00 2.69
CA GLY A 353 -9.76 -17.76 2.11
C GLY A 353 -8.37 -17.32 2.59
N THR A 354 -8.30 -16.47 3.61
CA THR A 354 -7.04 -16.04 4.23
C THR A 354 -7.10 -16.26 5.74
N SER A 355 -5.97 -16.02 6.41
CA SER A 355 -5.83 -16.01 7.87
C SER A 355 -5.90 -14.59 8.46
N ILE A 356 -6.49 -13.62 7.73
CA ILE A 356 -6.46 -12.20 8.12
C ILE A 356 -7.87 -11.65 8.35
N GLU A 357 -8.00 -10.80 9.36
CA GLU A 357 -9.15 -9.93 9.61
C GLU A 357 -8.75 -8.51 9.21
N VAL A 358 -9.65 -7.80 8.55
CA VAL A 358 -9.44 -6.40 8.15
C VAL A 358 -10.58 -5.54 8.65
N GLY A 359 -10.32 -4.27 8.87
CA GLY A 359 -11.34 -3.33 9.29
C GLY A 359 -10.96 -1.88 9.11
N MET A 360 -11.92 -1.01 9.36
CA MET A 360 -11.70 0.44 9.34
C MET A 360 -12.67 1.17 10.26
N SER A 361 -12.31 2.42 10.58
CA SER A 361 -13.14 3.32 11.37
C SER A 361 -14.37 3.78 10.58
N ARG A 362 -15.37 4.33 11.28
CA ARG A 362 -16.56 4.92 10.62
C ARG A 362 -16.23 6.06 9.66
N ARG A 363 -15.28 6.93 10.04
CA ARG A 363 -14.88 8.08 9.22
C ARG A 363 -14.19 7.62 7.92
N LEU A 364 -13.25 6.68 7.99
CA LEU A 364 -12.64 6.13 6.78
C LEU A 364 -13.65 5.33 5.94
N PHE A 365 -14.56 4.59 6.59
CA PHE A 365 -15.64 3.89 5.88
C PHE A 365 -16.51 4.86 5.08
N GLY A 366 -16.95 5.98 5.67
CA GLY A 366 -17.72 7.00 4.97
C GLY A 366 -16.95 7.67 3.82
N ALA A 367 -15.65 7.88 4.00
CA ALA A 367 -14.76 8.40 2.96
C ALA A 367 -14.67 7.44 1.75
N CYS A 368 -14.42 6.15 2.02
CA CYS A 368 -14.39 5.10 1.01
C CYS A 368 -15.75 4.88 0.34
N GLU A 369 -16.86 4.97 1.08
CA GLU A 369 -18.21 4.89 0.52
C GLU A 369 -18.44 5.96 -0.54
N ARG A 370 -18.11 7.21 -0.21
CA ARG A 370 -18.23 8.34 -1.16
C ARG A 370 -17.30 8.16 -2.35
N LEU A 371 -16.04 7.78 -2.12
CA LEU A 371 -15.10 7.53 -3.20
C LEU A 371 -15.62 6.45 -4.16
N ALA A 372 -16.11 5.32 -3.63
CA ALA A 372 -16.66 4.23 -4.42
C ALA A 372 -17.83 4.67 -5.30
N GLY A 373 -18.73 5.51 -4.76
CA GLY A 373 -19.85 6.08 -5.50
C GLY A 373 -19.40 6.93 -6.68
N GLU A 374 -18.45 7.84 -6.45
CA GLU A 374 -17.92 8.71 -7.50
C GLU A 374 -17.12 7.93 -8.55
N GLN A 375 -16.30 6.95 -8.14
CA GLN A 375 -15.56 6.10 -9.07
C GLN A 375 -16.47 5.28 -9.99
N ARG A 376 -17.61 4.78 -9.48
CA ARG A 376 -18.64 4.15 -10.33
C ARG A 376 -19.23 5.13 -11.34
N ALA A 377 -19.53 6.36 -10.93
CA ALA A 377 -20.06 7.39 -11.83
C ALA A 377 -19.05 7.80 -12.92
N ILE A 378 -17.76 7.87 -12.56
CA ILE A 378 -16.66 8.09 -13.50
C ILE A 378 -16.56 6.93 -14.49
N ALA A 379 -16.57 5.68 -14.01
CA ALA A 379 -16.52 4.49 -14.86
C ALA A 379 -17.65 4.47 -15.90
N LEU A 380 -18.89 4.71 -15.47
CA LEU A 380 -20.05 4.80 -16.37
C LEU A 380 -19.91 5.92 -17.41
N THR A 381 -19.38 7.07 -17.00
CA THR A 381 -19.16 8.20 -17.94
C THR A 381 -18.09 7.84 -18.97
N ALA A 382 -16.97 7.26 -18.53
CA ALA A 382 -15.88 6.85 -19.39
C ALA A 382 -16.30 5.78 -20.41
N GLU A 383 -17.11 4.80 -19.97
CA GLU A 383 -17.69 3.79 -20.85
C GLU A 383 -18.64 4.40 -21.89
N ALA A 384 -19.53 5.30 -21.48
CA ALA A 384 -20.43 6.00 -22.40
C ALA A 384 -19.66 6.84 -23.44
N ALA A 385 -18.57 7.50 -23.04
CA ALA A 385 -17.71 8.26 -23.94
C ALA A 385 -17.02 7.34 -24.97
N LEU A 386 -16.53 6.17 -24.55
CA LEU A 386 -15.92 5.19 -25.44
C LEU A 386 -16.93 4.60 -26.43
N GLU A 387 -18.14 4.28 -25.97
CA GLU A 387 -19.19 3.75 -26.83
C GLU A 387 -19.66 4.78 -27.87
N ARG A 388 -19.74 6.07 -27.49
CA ARG A 388 -20.01 7.15 -28.43
C ARG A 388 -18.92 7.25 -29.51
N LEU A 389 -17.65 7.23 -29.12
CA LEU A 389 -16.53 7.23 -30.07
C LEU A 389 -16.57 6.02 -31.02
N ARG A 390 -16.99 4.85 -30.51
CA ARG A 390 -17.15 3.63 -31.31
C ARG A 390 -18.24 3.76 -32.36
N LYS A 391 -19.36 4.42 -32.04
CA LYS A 391 -20.47 4.67 -32.97
C LYS A 391 -20.13 5.76 -34.00
N GLU A 392 -19.43 6.81 -33.60
CA GLU A 392 -19.10 7.95 -34.47
C GLU A 392 -17.95 7.68 -35.45
N ARG A 393 -17.09 6.70 -35.17
CA ARG A 393 -15.89 6.40 -35.98
C ARG A 393 -15.75 4.91 -36.36
N PRO A 394 -16.67 4.34 -37.16
CA PRO A 394 -16.63 2.93 -37.53
C PRO A 394 -15.39 2.51 -38.34
N PHE A 395 -14.75 3.45 -39.06
CA PHE A 395 -13.58 3.20 -39.92
C PHE A 395 -12.23 3.11 -39.18
N VAL A 396 -12.16 3.53 -37.92
CA VAL A 396 -10.90 3.43 -37.13
C VAL A 396 -10.55 1.95 -36.88
N ARG A 397 -11.53 1.03 -36.93
CA ARG A 397 -11.32 -0.42 -36.88
C ARG A 397 -10.32 -0.93 -37.92
N ILE A 398 -10.31 -0.40 -39.14
CA ILE A 398 -9.46 -0.95 -40.22
C ILE A 398 -7.98 -0.60 -39.99
N ALA A 399 -7.69 0.61 -39.49
CA ALA A 399 -6.35 1.01 -39.07
C ALA A 399 -5.91 0.31 -37.76
N GLU A 400 -6.84 0.07 -36.85
CA GLU A 400 -6.62 -0.69 -35.61
C GLU A 400 -6.24 -2.16 -35.90
N TYR A 401 -6.87 -2.83 -36.88
CA TYR A 401 -6.46 -4.16 -37.36
C TYR A 401 -5.07 -4.16 -38.02
N GLY A 402 -4.66 -3.05 -38.65
CA GLY A 402 -3.32 -2.88 -39.22
C GLY A 402 -2.23 -2.78 -38.14
N ALA A 403 -2.45 -1.98 -37.09
CA ALA A 403 -1.55 -1.87 -35.94
C ALA A 403 -1.49 -3.17 -35.12
N MET A 404 -2.59 -3.90 -35.03
CA MET A 404 -2.65 -5.24 -34.41
C MET A 404 -1.83 -6.28 -35.19
N SER A 405 -1.73 -6.15 -36.52
CA SER A 405 -0.88 -7.00 -37.36
C SER A 405 0.63 -6.70 -37.18
N GLU A 406 1.00 -5.46 -36.83
CA GLU A 406 2.38 -5.11 -36.48
C GLU A 406 2.76 -5.61 -35.09
N ALA A 407 1.90 -5.47 -34.08
CA ALA A 407 2.14 -6.01 -32.73
C ALA A 407 2.32 -7.55 -32.72
N PHE A 408 1.56 -8.26 -33.57
CA PHE A 408 1.73 -9.70 -33.81
C PHE A 408 3.09 -10.05 -34.43
N MET A 409 3.64 -9.21 -35.32
CA MET A 409 4.97 -9.42 -35.90
C MET A 409 6.12 -9.25 -34.89
N TYR A 410 5.92 -8.51 -33.80
CA TYR A 410 6.95 -8.22 -32.79
C TYR A 410 6.82 -9.05 -31.48
N GLY A 411 6.01 -10.11 -31.48
CA GLY A 411 6.02 -11.14 -30.42
C GLY A 411 5.10 -10.86 -29.22
N ALA A 412 4.14 -9.94 -29.34
CA ALA A 412 3.14 -9.68 -28.31
C ALA A 412 1.91 -10.59 -28.49
N GLY A 413 1.94 -11.78 -27.88
CA GLY A 413 0.76 -12.62 -27.71
C GLY A 413 0.01 -13.02 -28.99
N SER A 414 -1.18 -13.57 -28.82
CA SER A 414 -2.11 -13.75 -29.94
C SER A 414 -2.73 -12.40 -30.36
N PRO A 415 -3.20 -12.23 -31.61
CA PRO A 415 -3.89 -11.01 -32.04
C PRO A 415 -5.12 -10.67 -31.16
N ALA A 416 -5.74 -11.67 -30.53
CA ALA A 416 -6.83 -11.48 -29.59
C ALA A 416 -6.36 -10.85 -28.28
N GLU A 417 -5.23 -11.30 -27.73
CA GLU A 417 -4.61 -10.73 -26.53
C GLU A 417 -4.19 -9.27 -26.78
N ALA A 418 -3.54 -8.99 -27.91
CA ALA A 418 -3.17 -7.63 -28.28
C ALA A 418 -4.39 -6.71 -28.45
N ALA A 419 -5.50 -7.22 -28.99
CA ALA A 419 -6.75 -6.47 -29.09
C ALA A 419 -7.36 -6.15 -27.72
N GLU A 420 -7.32 -7.12 -26.81
CA GLU A 420 -7.84 -6.99 -25.46
C GLU A 420 -7.01 -6.00 -24.64
N ASP A 421 -5.68 -6.09 -24.69
CA ASP A 421 -4.76 -5.17 -24.03
C ASP A 421 -4.98 -3.73 -24.50
N TRP A 422 -5.09 -3.53 -25.82
CA TRP A 422 -5.36 -2.21 -26.38
C TRP A 422 -6.75 -1.66 -25.96
N GLN A 423 -7.78 -2.52 -25.89
CA GLN A 423 -9.10 -2.11 -25.41
C GLN A 423 -9.06 -1.71 -23.93
N ASN A 424 -8.33 -2.47 -23.12
CA ASN A 424 -8.11 -2.20 -21.71
C ASN A 424 -7.34 -0.87 -21.53
N ASP A 425 -6.33 -0.61 -22.34
CA ASP A 425 -5.59 0.66 -22.33
C ASP A 425 -6.49 1.86 -22.65
N ARG A 426 -7.38 1.73 -23.63
CA ARG A 426 -8.34 2.79 -23.94
C ARG A 426 -9.34 3.02 -22.82
N ARG A 427 -9.86 1.96 -22.19
CA ARG A 427 -10.73 2.05 -21.02
C ARG A 427 -10.03 2.75 -19.85
N ARG A 428 -8.82 2.33 -19.51
CA ARG A 428 -7.98 2.96 -18.48
C ARG A 428 -7.73 4.43 -18.78
N SER A 429 -7.42 4.76 -20.03
CA SER A 429 -7.15 6.14 -20.44
C SER A 429 -8.38 7.04 -20.41
N ALA A 430 -9.55 6.53 -20.81
CA ALA A 430 -10.80 7.27 -20.69
C ALA A 430 -11.19 7.52 -19.23
N TYR A 431 -11.11 6.47 -18.39
CA TYR A 431 -11.37 6.58 -16.96
C TYR A 431 -10.47 7.63 -16.29
N ARG A 432 -9.15 7.57 -16.55
CA ARG A 432 -8.19 8.51 -15.95
C ARG A 432 -8.44 9.96 -16.35
N ARG A 433 -8.81 10.22 -17.61
CA ARG A 433 -9.17 11.58 -18.03
C ARG A 433 -10.37 12.12 -17.25
N GLU A 434 -11.41 11.31 -17.09
CA GLU A 434 -12.59 11.68 -16.29
C GLU A 434 -12.24 11.85 -14.80
N GLU A 435 -11.42 10.95 -14.22
CA GLU A 435 -10.95 11.05 -12.84
C GLU A 435 -10.15 12.34 -12.60
N SER A 436 -9.20 12.66 -13.50
CA SER A 436 -8.39 13.89 -13.41
C SER A 436 -9.24 15.14 -13.54
N GLN A 437 -10.23 15.17 -14.44
CA GLN A 437 -11.16 16.30 -14.58
C GLN A 437 -12.04 16.51 -13.34
N ARG A 438 -12.37 15.42 -12.61
CA ARG A 438 -13.19 15.47 -11.41
C ARG A 438 -12.38 15.47 -10.11
N ARG A 439 -11.06 15.65 -10.18
CA ARG A 439 -10.18 15.52 -9.00
C ARG A 439 -10.64 16.38 -7.82
N ALA A 440 -10.98 17.64 -8.04
CA ALA A 440 -11.44 18.53 -6.98
C ALA A 440 -12.75 18.03 -6.34
N LEU A 441 -13.69 17.53 -7.16
CA LEU A 441 -14.95 16.96 -6.67
C LEU A 441 -14.71 15.68 -5.88
N LEU A 442 -13.74 14.85 -6.29
CA LEU A 442 -13.37 13.64 -5.55
C LEU A 442 -12.80 13.97 -4.17
N LEU A 443 -11.87 14.93 -4.06
CA LEU A 443 -11.30 15.35 -2.79
C LEU A 443 -12.40 15.81 -1.82
N ASP A 444 -13.28 16.68 -2.30
CA ASP A 444 -14.41 17.24 -1.55
C ASP A 444 -15.48 16.16 -1.19
N ALA A 445 -15.77 15.22 -2.09
CA ALA A 445 -16.66 14.10 -1.80
C ALA A 445 -16.11 13.17 -0.72
N VAL A 446 -14.81 12.86 -0.78
CA VAL A 446 -14.11 12.05 0.23
C VAL A 446 -14.13 12.76 1.59
N ARG A 447 -13.81 14.06 1.65
CA ARG A 447 -13.88 14.87 2.87
C ARG A 447 -15.28 14.86 3.49
N ARG A 448 -16.32 15.09 2.69
CA ARG A 448 -17.71 15.00 3.18
C ARG A 448 -18.05 13.61 3.69
N GLY A 449 -17.60 12.55 3.01
CA GLY A 449 -17.78 11.17 3.45
C GLY A 449 -17.12 10.91 4.80
N PHE A 450 -15.90 11.42 4.97
CA PHE A 450 -15.14 11.30 6.22
C PHE A 450 -15.85 11.97 7.39
N ASN A 451 -16.24 13.24 7.24
CA ASN A 451 -16.94 14.00 8.27
C ASN A 451 -18.31 13.36 8.59
N ARG A 452 -19.07 12.95 7.57
CA ARG A 452 -20.33 12.22 7.78
C ARG A 452 -20.09 10.93 8.56
N GLY A 453 -19.07 10.16 8.22
CA GLY A 453 -18.75 8.91 8.92
C GLY A 453 -18.38 9.13 10.38
N GLU A 454 -17.72 10.23 10.72
CA GLU A 454 -17.42 10.60 12.10
C GLU A 454 -18.68 10.79 12.95
N ASP A 455 -19.69 11.45 12.38
CA ASP A 455 -20.96 11.75 13.06
C ASP A 455 -21.96 10.57 13.03
N ALA A 456 -22.02 9.83 11.92
CA ALA A 456 -23.02 8.79 11.66
C ALA A 456 -22.82 7.52 12.50
N GLY A 457 -23.91 6.86 12.92
CA GLY A 457 -23.83 5.54 13.56
C GLY A 457 -23.59 4.41 12.54
N TRP A 458 -23.15 3.23 12.99
CA TRP A 458 -22.93 2.08 12.09
C TRP A 458 -24.19 1.62 11.37
N ARG A 459 -25.38 1.68 11.99
CA ARG A 459 -26.65 1.44 11.30
C ARG A 459 -26.89 2.36 10.11
N GLU A 460 -26.48 3.62 10.18
CA GLU A 460 -26.63 4.55 9.06
C GLU A 460 -25.66 4.20 7.92
N LEU A 461 -24.43 3.81 8.26
CA LEU A 461 -23.38 3.49 7.28
C LEU A 461 -23.51 2.10 6.64
N THR A 462 -24.11 1.14 7.36
CA THR A 462 -24.12 -0.28 6.94
C THR A 462 -25.49 -0.91 6.88
N GLU A 463 -26.55 -0.09 7.06
CA GLU A 463 -27.99 -0.45 7.11
C GLU A 463 -28.40 -1.33 8.32
N THR A 464 -27.43 -1.96 8.98
CA THR A 464 -27.63 -2.86 10.12
C THR A 464 -26.74 -2.45 11.28
N GLU A 465 -27.18 -2.63 12.52
CA GLU A 465 -26.29 -2.42 13.68
C GLU A 465 -25.37 -3.65 13.84
N PRO A 466 -24.04 -3.53 13.68
CA PRO A 466 -23.11 -4.64 13.89
C PRO A 466 -22.94 -4.94 15.39
N THR A 467 -22.54 -6.16 15.70
CA THR A 467 -22.28 -6.57 17.09
C THR A 467 -20.91 -6.10 17.56
N VAL A 468 -20.83 -5.63 18.80
CA VAL A 468 -19.56 -5.29 19.45
C VAL A 468 -18.92 -6.55 20.03
N GLU A 469 -17.63 -6.75 19.72
CA GLU A 469 -16.80 -7.81 20.32
C GLU A 469 -15.55 -7.16 20.93
N ALA A 470 -15.63 -6.86 22.23
CA ALA A 470 -14.57 -6.17 22.97
C ALA A 470 -13.29 -7.00 23.13
N ILE A 471 -13.40 -8.32 23.09
CA ILE A 471 -12.29 -9.26 23.27
C ILE A 471 -12.05 -9.92 21.94
N PRO A 472 -10.82 -9.92 21.41
CA PRO A 472 -10.50 -10.74 20.26
C PRO A 472 -10.78 -12.22 20.57
N ARG A 473 -11.10 -12.97 19.51
CA ARG A 473 -11.05 -14.43 19.57
C ARG A 473 -9.65 -14.85 20.02
N THR A 474 -9.58 -15.88 20.86
CA THR A 474 -8.30 -16.42 21.33
C THR A 474 -7.42 -16.72 20.11
N ARG A 475 -6.21 -16.12 20.06
CA ARG A 475 -5.17 -16.25 19.01
C ARG A 475 -5.11 -15.17 17.92
N LEU A 476 -5.83 -14.04 17.98
CA LEU A 476 -5.57 -12.95 17.03
C LEU A 476 -4.41 -12.05 17.50
N LEU A 477 -3.45 -11.79 16.61
CA LEU A 477 -2.48 -10.69 16.75
C LEU A 477 -3.05 -9.50 15.99
N GLU A 478 -3.38 -8.42 16.69
CA GLU A 478 -4.12 -7.29 16.16
C GLU A 478 -3.24 -6.05 16.00
N SER A 479 -3.40 -5.31 14.92
CA SER A 479 -2.75 -4.02 14.75
C SER A 479 -3.68 -3.01 14.11
N ALA A 480 -3.42 -1.73 14.38
CA ALA A 480 -4.20 -0.65 13.79
C ALA A 480 -3.36 0.58 13.49
N THR A 481 -3.77 1.33 12.48
CA THR A 481 -3.50 2.76 12.37
C THR A 481 -4.63 3.51 13.09
N THR A 482 -4.71 4.83 12.91
CA THR A 482 -5.86 5.60 13.41
C THR A 482 -7.19 5.15 12.80
N ASP A 483 -7.18 4.62 11.58
CA ASP A 483 -8.40 4.38 10.79
C ASP A 483 -8.49 3.00 10.15
N VAL A 484 -7.41 2.22 10.17
CA VAL A 484 -7.32 0.90 9.55
C VAL A 484 -6.96 -0.13 10.60
N TYR A 485 -7.60 -1.29 10.54
CA TYR A 485 -7.36 -2.42 11.42
C TYR A 485 -6.97 -3.63 10.59
N VAL A 486 -5.95 -4.36 11.04
CA VAL A 486 -5.55 -5.66 10.49
C VAL A 486 -5.23 -6.60 11.65
N ALA A 487 -5.75 -7.82 11.61
CA ALA A 487 -5.34 -8.86 12.52
C ALA A 487 -4.97 -10.14 11.76
N VAL A 488 -4.08 -10.93 12.36
CA VAL A 488 -3.65 -12.23 11.85
C VAL A 488 -3.86 -13.31 12.90
N GLU A 489 -4.29 -14.49 12.48
CA GLU A 489 -4.39 -15.65 13.38
C GLU A 489 -3.00 -16.20 13.73
N ALA A 490 -2.65 -16.15 15.02
CA ALA A 490 -1.41 -16.67 15.57
C ALA A 490 -1.33 -18.18 15.41
N GLY A 491 -0.22 -18.67 14.85
CA GLY A 491 0.02 -20.10 14.65
C GLY A 491 -0.87 -20.73 13.57
N ALA A 492 -1.70 -19.96 12.86
CA ALA A 492 -2.25 -20.42 11.60
C ALA A 492 -1.10 -20.63 10.62
N VAL A 493 -1.02 -21.81 10.03
CA VAL A 493 -0.33 -22.03 8.75
C VAL A 493 -1.45 -22.07 7.71
N PRO A 494 -1.44 -21.21 6.68
CA PRO A 494 -2.51 -21.16 5.69
C PRO A 494 -2.74 -22.48 4.97
#